data_AF-A0A8C3S9V2-F1
#
_entry.id   AF-A0A8C3S9V2-F1
#
_cell.length_a   1.000
_cell.length_b   1.000
_cell.length_c   1.000
_cell.angle_alpha   90.00
_cell.angle_beta   90.00
_cell.angle_gamma   90.00
#
_symmetry.space_group_name_H-M   'P 1'
#
loop_
_entity.id
_entity.type
_entity.pdbx_description
1 polymer ?
#
loop_
_entity_poly.entity_id
_entity_poly.type
_entity_poly.pdbx_seq_one_letter_code
_entity_poly.pdbx_strand_id
1 'polypeptide(L)'
;MVLKILVLLFLLHVVRGSMVQLKNGGYEDIVIAINPELPEDPNIIRNIQDMVKEASSYLFNATKKRFFFKAVKIIIPLHWQTKFQNSSIKTESYDKADVIVANPFLKYGDDPYTLQYGGCGEKGRYIHFTPDFLLNDKLYNIYGSRGTKVFVHEWAHLRWGVFDEYNNDAPFYMSANAGTASVEATRCSASVTGKYRFSNCTRNICINRQCKYDDRTKLYEAGCKFVPDKIQNAPASIMYMQSLPSVSIFTTNTFIWACSGVACPNKCGSL
;
A
#
# COMPACT_ATOMS: atom_id res chain seq x y z
N MET A 1 -23.61 -25.98 -51.49
CA MET A 1 -23.69 -25.71 -50.03
C MET A 1 -22.32 -25.23 -49.59
N VAL A 2 -22.13 -23.92 -49.39
CA VAL A 2 -20.81 -23.31 -49.11
C VAL A 2 -20.57 -23.35 -47.61
N LEU A 3 -19.59 -24.14 -47.17
CA LEU A 3 -19.18 -24.25 -45.78
C LEU A 3 -18.34 -23.04 -45.39
N LYS A 4 -18.94 -22.04 -44.71
CA LYS A 4 -18.21 -20.88 -44.17
C LYS A 4 -17.45 -21.31 -42.92
N ILE A 5 -16.12 -21.37 -43.02
CA ILE A 5 -15.22 -21.53 -41.87
C ILE A 5 -15.16 -20.18 -41.14
N LEU A 6 -15.76 -20.10 -39.95
CA LEU A 6 -15.54 -18.99 -39.03
C LEU A 6 -14.18 -19.19 -38.35
N VAL A 7 -13.16 -18.44 -38.77
CA VAL A 7 -11.89 -18.35 -38.04
C VAL A 7 -12.11 -17.40 -36.86
N LEU A 8 -12.27 -17.97 -35.66
CA LEU A 8 -12.29 -17.20 -34.42
C LEU A 8 -10.85 -16.78 -34.09
N LEU A 9 -10.45 -15.59 -34.53
CA LEU A 9 -9.24 -14.93 -34.05
C LEU A 9 -9.45 -14.56 -32.58
N PHE A 10 -9.07 -15.45 -31.67
CA PHE A 10 -8.80 -15.07 -30.30
C PHE A 10 -7.63 -14.07 -30.34
N LEU A 11 -7.96 -12.77 -30.29
CA LEU A 11 -7.02 -11.75 -29.86
C LEU A 11 -6.55 -12.17 -28.46
N LEU A 12 -5.40 -12.85 -28.41
CA LEU A 12 -4.57 -12.94 -27.23
C LEU A 12 -4.32 -11.50 -26.82
N HIS A 13 -5.15 -11.00 -25.91
CA HIS A 13 -4.78 -9.85 -25.12
C HIS A 13 -3.52 -10.30 -24.41
N VAL A 14 -2.35 -9.87 -24.91
CA VAL A 14 -1.11 -9.99 -24.16
C VAL A 14 -1.42 -9.29 -22.85
N VAL A 15 -1.65 -10.08 -21.80
CA VAL A 15 -1.91 -9.57 -20.47
C VAL A 15 -0.63 -8.84 -20.12
N ARG A 16 -0.68 -7.50 -20.22
CA ARG A 16 0.37 -6.61 -19.74
C ARG A 16 0.46 -6.85 -18.24
N GLY A 17 1.44 -7.65 -17.84
CA GLY A 17 1.61 -8.12 -16.48
C GLY A 17 3.05 -7.95 -16.06
N SER A 18 3.21 -7.54 -14.81
CA SER A 18 4.43 -7.69 -14.03
C SER A 18 5.10 -9.04 -14.30
N MET A 19 6.40 -9.03 -14.59
CA MET A 19 7.19 -10.25 -14.79
C MET A 19 7.68 -10.87 -13.47
N VAL A 20 7.26 -10.32 -12.33
CA VAL A 20 7.68 -10.77 -11.01
C VAL A 20 7.38 -12.25 -10.80
N GLN A 21 8.43 -12.99 -10.48
CA GLN A 21 8.36 -14.41 -10.15
C GLN A 21 8.62 -14.60 -8.65
N LEU A 22 8.02 -15.64 -8.08
CA LEU A 22 8.27 -16.07 -6.71
C LEU A 22 8.96 -17.43 -6.76
N LYS A 23 10.25 -17.49 -6.40
CA LYS A 23 11.04 -18.72 -6.37
C LYS A 23 11.64 -18.94 -4.99
N ASN A 24 11.32 -20.06 -4.37
CA ASN A 24 11.82 -20.43 -3.03
C ASN A 24 11.62 -19.31 -1.99
N GLY A 25 10.46 -18.64 -2.01
CA GLY A 25 10.14 -17.52 -1.13
C GLY A 25 10.70 -16.15 -1.56
N GLY A 26 11.63 -16.12 -2.51
CA GLY A 26 12.21 -14.87 -3.02
C GLY A 26 11.47 -14.32 -4.22
N TYR A 27 11.04 -13.06 -4.16
CA TYR A 27 10.56 -12.33 -5.33
C TYR A 27 11.76 -11.91 -6.21
N GLU A 28 11.68 -12.28 -7.49
CA GLU A 28 12.64 -11.98 -8.54
C GLU A 28 11.97 -11.17 -9.65
N ASP A 29 12.78 -10.54 -10.51
CA ASP A 29 12.32 -9.78 -11.68
C ASP A 29 11.39 -8.60 -11.35
N ILE A 30 11.56 -8.00 -10.17
CA ILE A 30 10.88 -6.76 -9.80
C ILE A 30 11.54 -5.60 -10.53
N VAL A 31 10.72 -4.75 -11.14
CA VAL A 31 11.18 -3.59 -11.91
C VAL A 31 10.76 -2.30 -11.21
N ILE A 32 11.75 -1.50 -10.84
CA ILE A 32 11.56 -0.12 -10.37
C ILE A 32 12.06 0.82 -11.45
N ALA A 33 11.20 1.70 -11.97
CA ALA A 33 11.57 2.59 -13.06
C ALA A 33 11.49 4.06 -12.66
N ILE A 34 12.58 4.80 -12.92
CA ILE A 34 12.66 6.23 -12.67
C ILE A 34 12.26 6.97 -13.95
N ASN A 35 11.31 7.89 -13.84
CA ASN A 35 10.80 8.65 -14.98
C ASN A 35 11.91 9.56 -15.56
N PRO A 36 12.14 9.56 -16.88
CA PRO A 36 13.18 10.39 -17.52
C PRO A 36 12.92 11.90 -17.45
N GLU A 37 11.74 12.36 -17.05
CA GLU A 37 11.48 13.78 -16.83
C GLU A 37 12.01 14.29 -15.48
N LEU A 38 12.42 13.38 -14.59
CA LEU A 38 12.96 13.75 -13.28
C LEU A 38 14.41 14.24 -13.40
N PRO A 39 14.78 15.30 -12.67
CA PRO A 39 16.17 15.73 -12.58
C PRO A 39 17.03 14.62 -11.96
N GLU A 40 18.27 14.50 -12.44
CA GLU A 40 19.22 13.51 -11.91
C GLU A 40 19.56 13.80 -10.45
N ASP A 41 19.29 12.82 -9.58
CA ASP A 41 19.78 12.79 -8.21
C ASP A 41 20.21 11.35 -7.86
N PRO A 42 21.52 11.09 -7.68
CA PRO A 42 22.03 9.78 -7.30
C PRO A 42 21.44 9.22 -5.99
N ASN A 43 20.95 10.09 -5.09
CA ASN A 43 20.31 9.67 -3.85
C ASN A 43 18.99 8.93 -4.08
N ILE A 44 18.29 9.19 -5.19
CA ILE A 44 17.08 8.43 -5.54
C ILE A 44 17.43 6.94 -5.67
N ILE A 45 18.49 6.62 -6.41
CA ILE A 45 18.93 5.22 -6.61
C ILE A 45 19.38 4.60 -5.28
N ARG A 46 20.20 5.32 -4.50
CA ARG A 46 20.68 4.86 -3.20
C ARG A 46 19.51 4.58 -2.23
N ASN A 47 18.57 5.51 -2.11
CA ASN A 47 17.44 5.37 -1.20
C ASN A 47 16.47 4.27 -1.66
N ILE A 48 16.31 4.02 -2.98
CA ILE A 48 15.59 2.85 -3.47
C ILE A 48 16.27 1.56 -3.03
N GLN A 49 17.60 1.45 -3.17
CA GLN A 49 18.35 0.26 -2.76
C GLN A 49 18.21 0.00 -1.26
N ASP A 50 18.33 1.04 -0.44
CA ASP A 50 18.21 0.93 1.03
C ASP A 50 16.78 0.55 1.43
N MET A 51 15.77 1.20 0.83
CA MET A 51 14.35 0.87 1.02
C MET A 51 14.04 -0.59 0.68
N VAL A 52 14.52 -1.10 -0.45
CA VAL A 52 14.32 -2.51 -0.86
C VAL A 52 14.98 -3.48 0.12
N LYS A 53 16.20 -3.19 0.58
CA LYS A 53 16.92 -4.04 1.55
C LYS A 53 16.17 -4.13 2.87
N GLU A 54 15.77 -2.98 3.41
CA GLU A 54 14.99 -2.89 4.65
C GLU A 54 13.66 -3.63 4.53
N ALA A 55 12.94 -3.39 3.43
CA ALA A 55 11.66 -4.03 3.16
C ALA A 55 11.79 -5.55 3.01
N SER A 56 12.88 -6.03 2.42
CA SER A 56 13.13 -7.47 2.27
C SER A 56 13.24 -8.18 3.61
N SER A 57 14.04 -7.61 4.52
CA SER A 57 14.20 -8.10 5.89
C SER A 57 12.88 -8.06 6.66
N TYR A 58 12.15 -6.95 6.55
CA TYR A 58 10.87 -6.80 7.24
C TYR A 58 9.82 -7.76 6.70
N LEU A 59 9.64 -7.86 5.38
CA LEU A 59 8.70 -8.78 4.74
C LEU A 59 8.98 -10.22 5.14
N PHE A 60 10.26 -10.61 5.22
CA PHE A 60 10.66 -11.94 5.67
C PHE A 60 10.17 -12.21 7.09
N ASN A 61 10.42 -11.31 8.02
CA ASN A 61 9.98 -11.49 9.40
C ASN A 61 8.44 -11.43 9.54
N ALA A 62 7.81 -10.44 8.91
CA ALA A 62 6.36 -10.22 8.96
C ALA A 62 5.53 -11.37 8.35
N THR A 63 6.13 -12.15 7.45
CA THR A 63 5.52 -13.31 6.80
C THR A 63 5.97 -14.64 7.42
N LYS A 64 6.52 -14.62 8.64
CA LYS A 64 7.04 -15.82 9.34
C LYS A 64 8.11 -16.56 8.52
N LYS A 65 9.05 -15.80 7.96
CA LYS A 65 10.21 -16.27 7.19
C LYS A 65 9.85 -16.90 5.83
N ARG A 66 8.78 -16.42 5.19
CA ARG A 66 8.28 -17.00 3.93
C ARG A 66 8.65 -16.21 2.69
N PHE A 67 8.50 -14.89 2.74
CA PHE A 67 8.66 -14.05 1.56
C PHE A 67 9.71 -12.98 1.76
N PHE A 68 10.50 -12.70 0.72
CA PHE A 68 11.52 -11.66 0.74
C PHE A 68 11.78 -11.14 -0.68
N PHE A 69 12.42 -9.98 -0.80
CA PHE A 69 12.89 -9.47 -2.09
C PHE A 69 14.28 -10.03 -2.37
N LYS A 70 14.38 -10.82 -3.45
CA LYS A 70 15.61 -11.52 -3.82
C LYS A 70 16.40 -10.76 -4.88
N ALA A 71 15.73 -10.28 -5.92
CA ALA A 71 16.37 -9.54 -7.00
C ALA A 71 15.46 -8.45 -7.55
N VAL A 72 15.99 -7.22 -7.65
CA VAL A 72 15.29 -6.04 -8.14
C VAL A 72 16.14 -5.38 -9.23
N LYS A 73 15.49 -4.96 -10.32
CA LYS A 73 16.07 -4.23 -11.43
C LYS A 73 15.62 -2.77 -11.34
N ILE A 74 16.57 -1.84 -11.38
CA ILE A 74 16.27 -0.41 -11.40
C ILE A 74 16.54 0.12 -12.80
N ILE A 75 15.51 0.65 -13.47
CA ILE A 75 15.65 1.34 -14.76
C ILE A 75 16.00 2.80 -14.48
N ILE A 76 17.18 3.20 -14.92
CA ILE A 76 17.72 4.56 -14.79
C ILE A 76 17.56 5.28 -16.15
N PRO A 77 17.15 6.57 -16.18
CA PRO A 77 17.05 7.33 -17.41
C PRO A 77 18.38 7.39 -18.17
N LEU A 78 18.34 7.22 -19.49
CA LEU A 78 19.53 7.14 -20.35
C LEU A 78 20.45 8.37 -20.28
N HIS A 79 19.89 9.54 -19.98
CA HIS A 79 20.63 10.81 -19.93
C HIS A 79 21.28 11.06 -18.56
N TRP A 80 21.01 10.23 -17.55
CA TRP A 80 21.69 10.33 -16.25
C TRP A 80 23.15 9.89 -16.39
N GLN A 81 24.07 10.69 -15.85
CA GLN A 81 25.51 10.42 -15.90
C GLN A 81 25.92 9.27 -14.98
N THR A 82 25.14 9.06 -13.91
CA THR A 82 25.38 8.01 -12.92
C THR A 82 25.13 6.62 -13.50
N LYS A 83 26.20 5.98 -14.02
CA LYS A 83 26.15 4.63 -14.57
C LYS A 83 26.61 3.60 -13.53
N PHE A 84 25.68 3.08 -12.73
CA PHE A 84 25.92 1.88 -11.92
C PHE A 84 25.94 0.66 -12.85
N GLN A 85 27.14 0.19 -13.22
CA GLN A 85 27.44 -1.05 -13.96
C GLN A 85 26.40 -1.50 -15.02
N ASN A 86 26.74 -1.21 -16.27
CA ASN A 86 25.99 -1.60 -17.47
C ASN A 86 25.73 -3.12 -17.53
N SER A 87 24.49 -3.53 -17.30
CA SER A 87 23.91 -4.66 -18.04
C SER A 87 22.79 -4.08 -18.89
N SER A 88 22.92 -4.14 -20.22
CA SER A 88 21.85 -3.67 -21.11
C SER A 88 20.69 -4.66 -21.04
N ILE A 89 19.78 -4.49 -20.09
CA ILE A 89 18.58 -5.30 -20.00
C ILE A 89 17.57 -4.72 -20.99
N LYS A 90 17.46 -5.34 -22.17
CA LYS A 90 16.66 -4.85 -23.31
C LYS A 90 15.15 -5.18 -23.21
N THR A 91 14.72 -5.94 -22.21
CA THR A 91 13.35 -6.45 -22.12
C THR A 91 12.43 -5.66 -21.19
N GLU A 92 13.01 -4.91 -20.25
CA GLU A 92 12.26 -4.14 -19.25
C GLU A 92 11.95 -2.73 -19.76
N SER A 93 10.75 -2.24 -19.48
CA SER A 93 10.28 -0.93 -19.93
C SER A 93 9.47 -0.23 -18.84
N TYR A 94 9.46 1.11 -18.87
CA TYR A 94 8.80 1.93 -17.85
C TYR A 94 7.31 1.60 -17.71
N ASP A 95 6.63 1.31 -18.82
CA ASP A 95 5.20 0.93 -18.86
C ASP A 95 4.90 -0.45 -18.24
N LYS A 96 5.94 -1.25 -17.95
CA LYS A 96 5.83 -2.57 -17.32
C LYS A 96 6.39 -2.60 -15.90
N ALA A 97 6.78 -1.45 -15.36
CA ALA A 97 7.38 -1.37 -14.04
C ALA A 97 6.37 -1.69 -12.94
N ASP A 98 6.81 -2.42 -11.92
CA ASP A 98 6.04 -2.71 -10.71
C ASP A 98 5.98 -1.49 -9.79
N VAL A 99 7.06 -0.71 -9.80
CA VAL A 99 7.20 0.54 -9.04
C VAL A 99 7.68 1.62 -9.98
N ILE A 100 7.02 2.77 -9.97
CA ILE A 100 7.45 3.95 -10.71
C ILE A 100 7.84 5.06 -9.75
N VAL A 101 8.92 5.77 -10.10
CA VAL A 101 9.33 7.01 -9.46
C VAL A 101 9.04 8.14 -10.45
N ALA A 102 8.10 9.01 -10.11
CA ALA A 102 7.62 10.05 -11.02
C ALA A 102 7.17 11.30 -10.25
N ASN A 103 6.86 12.36 -11.01
CA ASN A 103 6.30 13.58 -10.44
C ASN A 103 4.98 13.30 -9.68
N PRO A 104 4.68 14.08 -8.63
CA PRO A 104 3.46 13.90 -7.84
C PRO A 104 2.21 14.07 -8.71
N PHE A 105 1.21 13.23 -8.47
CA PHE A 105 -0.11 13.40 -9.10
C PHE A 105 -0.95 14.35 -8.26
N LEU A 106 -1.72 15.26 -8.88
CA LEU A 106 -2.45 16.33 -8.19
C LEU A 106 -3.31 15.84 -7.01
N LYS A 107 -3.93 14.66 -7.15
CA LYS A 107 -4.77 14.05 -6.11
C LYS A 107 -3.98 13.53 -4.91
N TYR A 108 -2.75 13.05 -5.11
CA TYR A 108 -2.00 12.30 -4.11
C TYR A 108 -0.79 13.08 -3.58
N GLY A 109 -0.34 14.12 -4.27
CA GLY A 109 0.89 14.83 -3.90
C GLY A 109 2.07 13.86 -3.81
N ASP A 110 2.78 13.91 -2.69
CA ASP A 110 3.92 13.03 -2.38
C ASP A 110 3.56 11.76 -1.61
N ASP A 111 2.26 11.50 -1.38
CA ASP A 111 1.84 10.28 -0.70
C ASP A 111 2.16 9.05 -1.57
N PRO A 112 2.83 8.03 -1.00
CA PRO A 112 3.04 6.75 -1.66
C PRO A 112 1.69 6.06 -1.86
N TYR A 113 1.48 5.43 -3.02
CA TYR A 113 0.25 4.68 -3.27
C TYR A 113 0.44 3.55 -4.28
N THR A 114 -0.44 2.56 -4.21
CA THR A 114 -0.60 1.52 -5.22
C THR A 114 -1.84 1.80 -6.06
N LEU A 115 -1.67 1.85 -7.39
CA LEU A 115 -2.81 1.93 -8.28
C LEU A 115 -3.48 0.55 -8.39
N GLN A 116 -4.63 0.38 -7.73
CA GLN A 116 -5.40 -0.87 -7.74
C GLN A 116 -6.85 -0.59 -8.15
N TYR A 117 -7.27 -1.15 -9.30
CA TYR A 117 -8.67 -1.12 -9.75
C TYR A 117 -9.42 -2.42 -9.44
N GLY A 118 -8.66 -3.48 -9.18
CA GLY A 118 -9.19 -4.82 -8.99
C GLY A 118 -9.79 -5.03 -7.60
N GLY A 119 -10.55 -6.13 -7.49
CA GLY A 119 -11.12 -6.58 -6.23
C GLY A 119 -10.09 -7.20 -5.27
N CYS A 120 -10.59 -7.67 -4.14
CA CYS A 120 -9.79 -8.39 -3.15
C CYS A 120 -9.11 -9.63 -3.79
N GLY A 121 -7.79 -9.77 -3.59
CA GLY A 121 -6.99 -10.84 -4.20
C GLY A 121 -6.50 -10.56 -5.63
N GLU A 122 -6.97 -9.46 -6.26
CA GLU A 122 -6.52 -9.04 -7.58
C GLU A 122 -5.35 -8.09 -7.47
N LYS A 123 -4.27 -8.38 -8.20
CA LYS A 123 -3.04 -7.58 -8.17
C LYS A 123 -3.31 -6.12 -8.57
N GLY A 124 -2.61 -5.21 -7.90
CA GLY A 124 -2.47 -3.83 -8.35
C GLY A 124 -1.74 -3.71 -9.69
N ARG A 125 -1.72 -2.49 -10.24
CA ARG A 125 -1.06 -2.15 -11.51
C ARG A 125 0.39 -1.75 -11.30
N TYR A 126 0.64 -0.81 -10.40
CA TYR A 126 1.98 -0.35 -10.02
C TYR A 126 1.93 0.39 -8.68
N ILE A 127 3.07 0.48 -8.01
CA ILE A 127 3.32 1.37 -6.88
C ILE A 127 3.90 2.68 -7.41
N HIS A 128 3.46 3.82 -6.88
CA HIS A 128 3.94 5.13 -7.25
C HIS A 128 4.66 5.78 -6.07
N PHE A 129 5.90 6.19 -6.30
CA PHE A 129 6.69 7.01 -5.39
C PHE A 129 7.09 8.32 -6.06
N THR A 130 7.28 9.35 -5.25
CA THR A 130 7.82 10.64 -5.72
C THR A 130 9.28 10.82 -5.31
N PRO A 131 10.04 11.69 -6.00
CA PRO A 131 11.35 12.10 -5.52
C PRO A 131 11.32 12.66 -4.10
N ASP A 132 10.34 13.49 -3.74
CA ASP A 132 10.25 14.07 -2.38
C ASP A 132 10.03 12.97 -1.33
N PHE A 133 9.18 11.98 -1.62
CA PHE A 133 9.02 10.81 -0.76
C PHE A 133 10.35 10.11 -0.55
N LEU A 134 11.13 9.85 -1.61
CA LEU A 134 12.41 9.14 -1.52
C LEU A 134 13.53 9.95 -0.87
N LEU A 135 13.51 11.27 -1.00
CA LEU A 135 14.61 12.15 -0.58
C LEU A 135 14.38 12.82 0.78
N ASN A 136 13.13 12.97 1.23
CA ASN A 136 12.79 13.73 2.43
C ASN A 136 11.93 12.95 3.44
N ASP A 137 12.22 13.08 4.73
CA ASP A 137 11.54 12.32 5.81
C ASP A 137 10.22 12.95 6.29
N LYS A 138 9.63 13.87 5.52
CA LYS A 138 8.39 14.60 5.91
C LYS A 138 7.25 13.65 6.27
N LEU A 139 7.14 12.52 5.57
CA LEU A 139 6.09 11.53 5.74
C LEU A 139 6.44 10.43 6.76
N TYR A 140 7.65 10.43 7.33
CA TYR A 140 8.10 9.41 8.27
C TYR A 140 7.19 9.32 9.51
N ASN A 141 6.77 10.47 10.05
CA ASN A 141 5.89 10.50 11.22
C ASN A 141 4.45 10.05 10.94
N ILE A 142 4.07 9.97 9.66
CA ILE A 142 2.72 9.61 9.20
C ILE A 142 2.64 8.12 8.87
N TYR A 143 3.60 7.61 8.09
CA TYR A 143 3.60 6.24 7.59
C TYR A 143 4.70 5.34 8.18
N GLY A 144 5.68 5.90 8.89
CA GLY A 144 6.86 5.19 9.37
C GLY A 144 7.97 5.12 8.30
N SER A 145 8.90 4.18 8.48
CA SER A 145 10.05 4.04 7.56
C SER A 145 9.61 3.63 6.16
N ARG A 146 10.27 4.18 5.13
CA ARG A 146 10.01 3.86 3.72
C ARG A 146 10.11 2.38 3.42
N GLY A 147 11.19 1.72 3.86
CA GLY A 147 11.42 0.31 3.59
C GLY A 147 10.50 -0.58 4.40
N THR A 148 10.66 -0.57 5.73
CA THR A 148 10.00 -1.56 6.58
C THR A 148 8.48 -1.42 6.66
N LYS A 149 7.93 -0.23 6.44
CA LYS A 149 6.50 0.05 6.58
C LYS A 149 5.85 0.30 5.23
N VAL A 150 6.23 1.40 4.58
CA VAL A 150 5.55 1.87 3.38
C VAL A 150 5.68 0.89 2.24
N PHE A 151 6.90 0.51 1.86
CA PHE A 151 7.10 -0.32 0.68
C PHE A 151 6.48 -1.72 0.86
N VAL A 152 6.55 -2.30 2.06
CA VAL A 152 5.92 -3.60 2.34
C VAL A 152 4.38 -3.51 2.33
N HIS A 153 3.81 -2.39 2.80
CA HIS A 153 2.38 -2.12 2.76
C HIS A 153 1.88 -1.97 1.31
N GLU A 154 2.54 -1.11 0.52
CA GLU A 154 2.23 -0.95 -0.91
C GLU A 154 2.49 -2.23 -1.71
N TRP A 155 3.52 -3.00 -1.37
CA TRP A 155 3.78 -4.29 -1.99
C TRP A 155 2.63 -5.27 -1.77
N ALA A 156 1.99 -5.26 -0.61
CA ALA A 156 0.85 -6.12 -0.34
C ALA A 156 -0.37 -5.74 -1.20
N HIS A 157 -0.68 -4.45 -1.33
CA HIS A 157 -1.68 -3.97 -2.29
C HIS A 157 -1.35 -4.45 -3.70
N LEU A 158 -0.11 -4.21 -4.16
CA LEU A 158 0.31 -4.56 -5.51
C LEU A 158 0.21 -6.06 -5.77
N ARG A 159 0.73 -6.87 -4.85
CA ARG A 159 1.03 -8.28 -5.13
C ARG A 159 -0.07 -9.24 -4.71
N TRP A 160 -0.82 -8.88 -3.68
CA TRP A 160 -1.87 -9.70 -3.08
C TRP A 160 -3.26 -9.08 -3.22
N GLY A 161 -3.38 -7.84 -3.69
CA GLY A 161 -4.69 -7.21 -3.89
C GLY A 161 -5.47 -7.01 -2.61
N VAL A 162 -4.76 -6.86 -1.50
CA VAL A 162 -5.38 -6.58 -0.19
C VAL A 162 -5.71 -5.09 -0.11
N PHE A 163 -6.64 -4.71 0.75
CA PHE A 163 -6.98 -3.31 1.00
C PHE A 163 -6.56 -2.92 2.41
N ASP A 164 -6.58 -1.62 2.66
CA ASP A 164 -6.44 -1.09 3.99
C ASP A 164 -7.45 -1.73 4.95
N GLU A 165 -7.02 -1.93 6.19
CA GLU A 165 -7.85 -2.44 7.27
C GLU A 165 -8.62 -1.31 7.98
N TYR A 166 -8.69 -0.12 7.37
CA TYR A 166 -9.52 1.01 7.77
C TYR A 166 -10.27 1.54 6.56
N ASN A 167 -11.32 2.32 6.80
CA ASN A 167 -12.13 2.89 5.73
C ASN A 167 -12.35 4.39 5.98
N ASN A 168 -11.94 5.24 5.05
CA ASN A 168 -12.11 6.70 5.17
C ASN A 168 -13.54 7.16 4.85
N ASP A 169 -14.28 6.40 4.02
CA ASP A 169 -15.65 6.73 3.60
C ASP A 169 -16.68 6.21 4.62
N ALA A 170 -16.40 5.05 5.21
CA ALA A 170 -17.18 4.45 6.29
C ALA A 170 -16.29 4.17 7.52
N PRO A 171 -15.82 5.21 8.23
CA PRO A 171 -14.86 5.07 9.33
C PRO A 171 -15.45 4.47 10.61
N PHE A 172 -16.77 4.42 10.72
CA PHE A 172 -17.47 3.94 11.91
C PHE A 172 -18.64 3.03 11.55
N TYR A 173 -18.92 2.09 12.44
CA TYR A 173 -20.10 1.23 12.38
C TYR A 173 -20.69 1.02 13.78
N MET A 174 -21.95 0.61 13.84
CA MET A 174 -22.59 0.21 15.09
C MET A 174 -22.27 -1.25 15.40
N SER A 175 -21.60 -1.46 16.53
CA SER A 175 -21.27 -2.77 17.07
C SER A 175 -22.25 -3.15 18.16
N ALA A 176 -22.76 -4.39 18.13
CA ALA A 176 -23.68 -4.93 19.15
C ALA A 176 -22.98 -6.00 20.01
N ASN A 177 -21.71 -5.79 20.33
CA ASN A 177 -20.94 -6.70 21.18
C ASN A 177 -21.49 -6.69 22.62
N ALA A 178 -21.70 -7.88 23.20
CA ALA A 178 -22.12 -8.07 24.60
C ALA A 178 -23.43 -7.36 25.04
N GLY A 179 -24.35 -7.09 24.10
CA GLY A 179 -25.70 -6.59 24.41
C GLY A 179 -25.81 -5.06 24.58
N THR A 180 -24.71 -4.31 24.44
CA THR A 180 -24.73 -2.85 24.40
C THR A 180 -24.30 -2.36 23.01
N ALA A 181 -25.17 -1.60 22.36
CA ALA A 181 -24.88 -1.01 21.07
C ALA A 181 -23.88 0.15 21.25
N SER A 182 -22.71 0.08 20.62
CA SER A 182 -21.70 1.13 20.69
C SER A 182 -21.09 1.42 19.32
N VAL A 183 -20.68 2.67 19.10
CA VAL A 183 -20.02 3.09 17.86
C VAL A 183 -18.56 2.62 17.91
N GLU A 184 -18.17 1.84 16.92
CA GLU A 184 -16.79 1.36 16.77
C GLU A 184 -16.16 1.89 15.49
N ALA A 185 -14.84 2.08 15.52
CA ALA A 185 -14.06 2.40 14.33
C ALA A 185 -13.93 1.16 13.44
N THR A 186 -14.02 1.37 12.12
CA THR A 186 -13.75 0.32 11.12
C THR A 186 -12.27 -0.07 11.19
N ARG A 187 -12.00 -1.24 11.77
CA ARG A 187 -10.66 -1.81 11.97
C ARG A 187 -10.72 -3.32 12.14
N CYS A 188 -9.67 -4.03 11.72
CA CYS A 188 -9.61 -5.48 11.93
C CYS A 188 -9.27 -5.87 13.38
N SER A 189 -8.48 -5.07 14.09
CA SER A 189 -8.09 -5.33 15.47
C SER A 189 -8.81 -4.40 16.44
N ALA A 190 -9.79 -4.95 17.17
CA ALA A 190 -10.50 -4.22 18.23
C ALA A 190 -9.60 -3.88 19.43
N SER A 191 -8.43 -4.53 19.56
CA SER A 191 -7.47 -4.26 20.62
C SER A 191 -6.71 -2.95 20.44
N VAL A 192 -6.71 -2.37 19.23
CA VAL A 192 -6.09 -1.06 19.00
C VAL A 192 -6.82 -0.02 19.88
N THR A 193 -6.09 0.82 20.61
CA THR A 193 -6.67 1.91 21.40
C THR A 193 -6.51 3.24 20.67
N GLY A 194 -7.38 4.20 20.99
CA GLY A 194 -7.37 5.51 20.36
C GLY A 194 -8.58 6.36 20.73
N LYS A 195 -8.70 7.50 20.06
CA LYS A 195 -9.72 8.51 20.35
C LYS A 195 -10.45 8.92 19.08
N TYR A 196 -11.77 9.08 19.19
CA TYR A 196 -12.60 9.68 18.15
C TYR A 196 -12.41 11.20 18.15
N ARG A 197 -11.77 11.72 17.10
CA ARG A 197 -11.44 13.13 16.96
C ARG A 197 -12.04 13.71 15.68
N PHE A 198 -12.68 14.86 15.84
CA PHE A 198 -13.05 15.71 14.72
C PHE A 198 -11.91 16.68 14.45
N SER A 199 -11.47 16.75 13.19
CA SER A 199 -10.46 17.70 12.73
C SER A 199 -10.90 18.35 11.43
N ASN A 200 -10.99 19.68 11.43
CA ASN A 200 -11.23 20.46 10.23
C ASN A 200 -10.34 21.70 10.25
N CYS A 201 -9.56 21.89 9.18
CA CYS A 201 -8.67 23.02 9.03
C CYS A 201 -9.20 23.95 7.92
N THR A 202 -9.54 25.18 8.27
CA THR A 202 -9.94 26.22 7.32
C THR A 202 -8.97 27.40 7.45
N ARG A 203 -8.27 27.75 6.36
CA ARG A 203 -7.37 28.93 6.26
C ARG A 203 -6.49 29.13 7.52
N ASN A 204 -5.71 28.10 7.86
CA ASN A 204 -4.79 27.98 9.01
C ASN A 204 -5.41 27.81 10.42
N ILE A 205 -6.73 27.79 10.57
CA ILE A 205 -7.36 27.46 11.86
C ILE A 205 -7.81 26.01 11.80
N CYS A 206 -7.23 25.17 12.67
CA CYS A 206 -7.61 23.78 12.84
C CYS A 206 -8.44 23.59 14.11
N ILE A 207 -9.69 23.16 13.95
CA ILE A 207 -10.55 22.80 15.06
C ILE A 207 -10.31 21.32 15.37
N ASN A 208 -9.77 21.04 16.56
CA ASN A 208 -9.55 19.68 17.06
C ASN A 208 -10.39 19.46 18.33
N ARG A 209 -11.37 18.55 18.25
CA ARG A 209 -12.26 18.24 19.38
C ARG A 209 -12.68 16.78 19.38
N GLN A 210 -13.36 16.35 20.43
CA GLN A 210 -14.01 15.04 20.44
C GLN A 210 -15.18 15.03 19.45
N CYS A 211 -15.40 13.87 18.82
CA CYS A 211 -16.53 13.68 17.93
C CYS A 211 -17.85 13.74 18.68
N LYS A 212 -18.83 14.39 18.07
CA LYS A 212 -20.21 14.39 18.53
C LYS A 212 -20.95 13.20 17.93
N TYR A 213 -21.77 12.58 18.77
CA TYR A 213 -22.72 11.58 18.34
C TYR A 213 -23.86 12.27 17.58
N ASP A 214 -24.25 11.70 16.44
CA ASP A 214 -25.39 12.15 15.65
C ASP A 214 -26.55 11.18 15.86
N ASP A 215 -27.59 11.64 16.56
CA ASP A 215 -28.77 10.84 16.89
C ASP A 215 -29.55 10.36 15.67
N ARG A 216 -29.42 11.02 14.51
CA ARG A 216 -30.11 10.65 13.28
C ARG A 216 -29.39 9.50 12.57
N THR A 217 -28.07 9.57 12.44
CA THR A 217 -27.28 8.51 11.78
C THR A 217 -26.91 7.37 12.72
N LYS A 218 -27.07 7.59 14.04
CA LYS A 218 -26.61 6.71 15.12
C LYS A 218 -25.09 6.47 15.12
N LEU A 219 -24.34 7.31 14.42
CA LEU A 219 -22.88 7.28 14.31
C LEU A 219 -22.28 8.62 14.73
N TYR A 220 -20.96 8.76 14.64
CA TYR A 220 -20.32 10.06 14.80
C TYR A 220 -20.57 10.97 13.60
N GLU A 221 -20.55 12.28 13.86
CA GLU A 221 -20.69 13.32 12.83
C GLU A 221 -19.67 13.18 11.68
N ALA A 222 -20.05 13.66 10.49
CA ALA A 222 -19.19 13.66 9.32
C ALA A 222 -17.87 14.42 9.59
N GLY A 223 -16.74 13.89 9.11
CA GLY A 223 -15.40 14.44 9.37
C GLY A 223 -14.78 13.98 10.69
N CYS A 224 -15.49 13.20 11.51
CA CYS A 224 -14.89 12.47 12.61
C CYS A 224 -13.95 11.37 12.08
N LYS A 225 -12.82 11.16 12.77
CA LYS A 225 -11.86 10.08 12.51
C LYS A 225 -11.47 9.39 13.80
N PHE A 226 -11.15 8.10 13.70
CA PHE A 226 -10.47 7.39 14.79
C PHE A 226 -8.97 7.63 14.70
N VAL A 227 -8.38 8.19 15.75
CA VAL A 227 -6.94 8.45 15.84
C VAL A 227 -6.36 7.47 16.87
N PRO A 228 -5.55 6.48 16.45
CA PRO A 228 -4.97 5.53 17.39
C PRO A 228 -3.97 6.21 18.32
N ASP A 229 -3.81 5.66 19.52
CA ASP A 229 -2.74 6.08 20.43
C ASP A 229 -1.39 5.64 19.83
N LYS A 230 -0.41 6.55 19.73
CA LYS A 230 0.88 6.23 19.09
C LYS A 230 1.66 5.13 19.83
N ILE A 231 1.54 5.09 21.16
CA ILE A 231 2.26 4.14 22.01
C ILE A 231 1.25 3.10 22.48
N GLN A 232 1.28 1.94 21.85
CA GLN A 232 0.47 0.78 22.22
C GLN A 232 1.12 -0.49 21.69
N ASN A 233 0.79 -1.62 22.32
CA ASN A 233 1.27 -2.95 21.92
C ASN A 233 0.16 -3.81 21.29
N ALA A 234 -0.95 -3.17 20.91
CA ALA A 234 -2.05 -3.87 20.29
C ALA A 234 -1.58 -4.53 18.99
N PRO A 235 -1.85 -5.84 18.79
CA PRO A 235 -1.49 -6.51 17.55
C PRO A 235 -2.33 -5.91 16.43
N ALA A 236 -1.66 -5.48 15.37
CA ALA A 236 -2.28 -4.95 14.16
C ALA A 236 -1.50 -5.40 12.94
N SER A 237 -2.21 -5.57 11.83
CA SER A 237 -1.61 -5.86 10.54
C SER A 237 -0.91 -4.63 9.99
N ILE A 238 0.07 -4.86 9.10
CA ILE A 238 0.65 -3.78 8.29
C ILE A 238 -0.38 -3.07 7.42
N MET A 239 -1.52 -3.70 7.14
CA MET A 239 -2.59 -3.11 6.35
C MET A 239 -3.48 -2.14 7.14
N TYR A 240 -3.35 -2.03 8.47
CA TYR A 240 -4.17 -1.09 9.25
C TYR A 240 -3.55 0.31 9.32
N MET A 241 -2.51 0.50 10.12
CA MET A 241 -1.84 1.80 10.24
C MET A 241 -0.36 1.54 10.44
N GLN A 242 0.37 1.48 9.32
CA GLN A 242 1.74 1.03 9.23
C GLN A 242 2.73 1.83 10.12
N SER A 243 2.36 3.04 10.53
CA SER A 243 3.14 3.88 11.45
C SER A 243 3.09 3.45 12.91
N LEU A 244 2.15 2.58 13.32
CA LEU A 244 2.11 2.08 14.69
C LEU A 244 3.32 1.18 14.98
N PRO A 245 4.06 1.39 16.08
CA PRO A 245 5.24 0.58 16.40
C PRO A 245 4.94 -0.92 16.58
N SER A 246 3.73 -1.27 17.06
CA SER A 246 3.32 -2.66 17.28
C SER A 246 3.06 -3.45 15.99
N VAL A 247 2.86 -2.75 14.86
CA VAL A 247 2.65 -3.38 13.57
C VAL A 247 3.94 -4.07 13.16
N SER A 248 3.90 -5.38 12.97
CA SER A 248 5.10 -6.17 12.63
C SER A 248 4.79 -7.43 11.83
N ILE A 249 3.52 -7.67 11.53
CA ILE A 249 3.00 -8.90 10.91
C ILE A 249 1.89 -8.55 9.93
N PHE A 250 1.58 -9.47 9.01
CA PHE A 250 0.42 -9.36 8.12
C PHE A 250 -0.88 -9.87 8.73
N THR A 251 -0.81 -10.73 9.76
CA THR A 251 -2.01 -11.32 10.39
C THR A 251 -1.73 -11.84 11.80
N THR A 252 -2.75 -11.94 12.65
CA THR A 252 -2.77 -12.80 13.85
C THR A 252 -3.36 -14.20 13.58
N ASN A 253 -4.12 -14.39 12.49
CA ASN A 253 -4.73 -15.66 12.06
C ASN A 253 -4.54 -15.88 10.56
N THR A 254 -4.64 -17.13 10.10
CA THR A 254 -4.30 -17.71 8.77
C THR A 254 -4.77 -16.99 7.48
N PHE A 255 -5.47 -15.85 7.54
CA PHE A 255 -5.98 -15.08 6.40
C PHE A 255 -5.56 -13.61 6.48
N ILE A 256 -5.25 -12.99 5.32
CA ILE A 256 -5.16 -11.52 5.26
C ILE A 256 -6.57 -10.97 5.17
N TRP A 257 -6.89 -10.03 6.06
CA TRP A 257 -8.17 -9.34 6.07
C TRP A 257 -8.04 -8.04 5.30
N ALA A 258 -9.07 -7.71 4.52
CA ALA A 258 -9.17 -6.43 3.84
C ALA A 258 -10.55 -5.83 4.14
N CYS A 259 -10.61 -4.51 4.33
CA CYS A 259 -11.90 -3.85 4.47
C CYS A 259 -12.49 -3.58 3.09
N SER A 260 -13.70 -4.07 2.88
CA SER A 260 -14.46 -3.87 1.67
C SER A 260 -15.92 -3.82 2.12
N GLY A 261 -16.46 -2.59 2.23
CA GLY A 261 -17.76 -2.31 2.85
C GLY A 261 -17.69 -1.67 4.26
N VAL A 262 -18.79 -1.79 5.01
CA VAL A 262 -19.08 -1.10 6.30
C VAL A 262 -18.53 -1.85 7.53
N ALA A 263 -18.00 -3.05 7.31
CA ALA A 263 -17.18 -3.80 8.26
C ALA A 263 -15.99 -4.37 7.47
N CYS A 264 -15.04 -5.05 8.11
CA CYS A 264 -13.93 -5.73 7.41
C CYS A 264 -14.19 -7.25 7.27
N PRO A 265 -15.26 -7.72 6.59
CA PRO A 265 -15.57 -9.14 6.51
C PRO A 265 -14.81 -9.84 5.37
N ASN A 266 -14.14 -9.10 4.48
CA ASN A 266 -13.60 -9.69 3.26
C ASN A 266 -12.20 -10.26 3.50
N LYS A 267 -12.16 -11.59 3.59
CA LYS A 267 -10.92 -12.36 3.61
C LYS A 267 -10.27 -12.30 2.22
N CYS A 268 -9.11 -11.64 2.12
CA CYS A 268 -8.24 -11.72 0.97
C CYS A 268 -7.28 -12.90 1.11
N GLY A 269 -7.83 -14.12 1.02
CA GLY A 269 -7.05 -15.36 0.93
C GLY A 269 -6.11 -15.65 2.10
N SER A 270 -5.47 -16.83 2.04
CA SER A 270 -4.36 -17.21 2.93
C SER A 270 -3.03 -16.96 2.21
N LEU A 271 -2.04 -16.40 2.92
CA LEU A 271 -0.65 -16.34 2.43
C LEU A 271 -0.06 -17.74 2.27
#